data_AF-A0A7J5WUZ5-F1
#
_entry.id   AF-A0A7J5WUZ5-F1
#
_cell.length_a   1.000
_cell.length_b   1.000
_cell.length_c   1.000
_cell.angle_alpha   90.00
_cell.angle_beta   90.00
_cell.angle_gamma   90.00
#
_symmetry.space_group_name_H-M   'P 1'
#
loop_
_entity.id
_entity.type
_entity.pdbx_description
1 polymer ?
#
loop_
_entity_poly.entity_id
_entity_poly.type
_entity_poly.pdbx_seq_one_letter_code
_entity_poly.pdbx_strand_id
1 'polypeptide(L)'
;MIAELLDADVPDSVAANADRLELPVVVLERAIRFVDVTEEVHSAIVADQYEEVVFSRHVHEVFTGLGMRRAEVTEIVEAAAELIDSAVVLEDLTRQVLAFAGRVTPTKDLLRDWERRSRLTPTGRETSTSGPEGWLTAPVGAHRQEWGRLVVPHPGDLGERARMPLERAAQALALHRMIEQNWTELEMRAQNGLVDDLRLGRIPDEAEATARAHALGLQPGLTYAPLTIRVVESVSADQVMAQGRLTRALDSVRHSVRGVGRTALTALRPTGQMDLILSLPASRNTDVMTEVCTGRIQLVVATP
;
A
#
# COMPACT_ATOMS: atom_id res chain seq x y z
N MET A 1 43.25 -0.08 21.90
CA MET A 1 44.12 -0.10 23.11
C MET A 1 44.44 1.35 23.42
N ILE A 2 43.90 1.90 24.50
CA ILE A 2 44.15 3.29 24.90
C ILE A 2 45.24 3.24 25.97
N ALA A 3 46.36 3.89 25.75
CA ALA A 3 47.51 3.92 26.67
C ALA A 3 47.60 5.28 27.34
N GLU A 4 47.73 5.29 28.67
CA GLU A 4 47.92 6.52 29.45
C GLU A 4 49.40 6.94 29.35
N LEU A 5 49.65 8.06 28.68
CA LEU A 5 50.96 8.70 28.61
C LEU A 5 50.91 9.96 29.47
N LEU A 6 51.55 9.92 30.63
CA LEU A 6 51.76 11.07 31.49
C LEU A 6 53.10 11.70 31.11
N ASP A 7 53.06 12.92 30.59
CA ASP A 7 54.19 13.79 30.23
C ASP A 7 55.28 13.14 29.34
N ALA A 8 55.06 13.13 28.01
CA ALA A 8 56.08 13.26 26.96
C ALA A 8 55.43 13.07 25.58
N ASP A 9 56.08 13.60 24.53
CA ASP A 9 55.77 13.32 23.12
C ASP A 9 55.39 11.85 22.89
N VAL A 10 54.40 11.60 22.02
CA VAL A 10 53.94 10.25 21.67
C VAL A 10 55.15 9.44 21.21
N PRO A 11 55.52 8.35 21.92
CA PRO A 11 56.69 7.57 21.54
C PRO A 11 56.53 7.02 20.12
N ASP A 12 57.59 7.08 19.31
CA ASP A 12 57.58 6.56 17.93
C ASP A 12 57.10 5.10 17.84
N SER A 13 57.32 4.32 18.91
CA SER A 13 56.83 2.95 19.01
C SER A 13 55.31 2.85 19.10
N VAL A 14 54.62 3.82 19.71
CA VAL A 14 53.16 3.86 19.77
C VAL A 14 52.60 4.26 18.40
N ALA A 15 53.17 5.27 17.75
CA ALA A 15 52.78 5.70 16.42
C ALA A 15 52.97 4.57 15.37
N ALA A 16 54.15 3.95 15.33
CA ALA A 16 54.42 2.86 14.38
C ALA A 16 53.52 1.62 14.57
N ASN A 17 53.12 1.33 15.81
CA ASN A 17 52.18 0.24 16.07
C ASN A 17 50.74 0.60 15.72
N ALA A 18 50.34 1.86 15.94
CA ALA A 18 49.02 2.35 15.57
C ALA A 18 48.83 2.34 14.05
N ASP A 19 49.82 2.81 13.29
CA ASP A 19 49.83 2.77 11.83
C ASP A 19 49.73 1.32 11.31
N ARG A 20 50.49 0.38 11.92
CA ARG A 20 50.46 -1.04 11.55
C ARG A 20 49.10 -1.70 11.83
N LEU A 21 48.38 -1.26 12.85
CA LEU A 21 47.11 -1.84 13.28
C LEU A 21 45.89 -1.04 12.79
N GLU A 22 46.12 0.03 12.01
CA GLU A 22 45.08 0.96 11.55
C GLU A 22 44.20 1.52 12.69
N LEU A 23 44.83 1.81 13.84
CA LEU A 23 44.13 2.34 15.01
C LEU A 23 44.45 3.82 15.23
N PRO A 24 43.46 4.67 15.57
CA PRO A 24 43.71 6.07 15.87
C PRO A 24 44.44 6.22 17.22
N VAL A 25 45.41 7.14 17.27
CA VAL A 25 46.05 7.59 18.53
C VAL A 25 45.49 8.95 18.88
N VAL A 26 44.91 9.06 20.08
CA VAL A 26 44.37 10.31 20.61
C VAL A 26 45.18 10.69 21.83
N VAL A 27 45.80 11.87 21.80
CA VAL A 27 46.53 12.45 22.93
C VAL A 27 45.61 13.45 23.63
N LEU A 28 45.51 13.34 24.96
CA LEU A 28 44.66 14.21 25.76
C LEU A 28 45.53 15.23 26.47
N GLU A 29 45.13 16.51 26.44
CA GLU A 29 45.86 17.60 27.09
C GLU A 29 45.79 17.55 28.63
N ARG A 30 44.91 16.71 29.20
CA ARG A 30 44.74 16.50 30.64
C ARG A 30 44.65 15.02 30.96
N ALA A 31 45.27 14.62 32.07
CA ALA A 31 45.12 13.27 32.61
C ALA A 31 43.65 13.04 33.01
N ILE A 32 43.07 11.95 32.48
CA ILE A 32 41.74 11.48 32.85
C ILE A 32 41.84 10.03 33.31
N ARG A 33 40.98 9.62 34.25
CA ARG A 33 41.01 8.24 34.74
C ARG A 33 40.53 7.31 33.64
N PHE A 34 41.32 6.30 33.30
CA PHE A 34 40.97 5.32 32.26
C PHE A 34 39.60 4.66 32.49
N VAL A 35 39.21 4.43 33.75
CA VAL A 35 37.90 3.87 34.12
C VAL A 35 36.73 4.76 33.68
N ASP A 36 36.89 6.09 33.70
CA ASP A 36 35.82 7.02 33.31
C ASP A 36 35.60 6.94 31.78
N VAL A 37 36.67 6.77 31.01
CA VAL A 37 36.58 6.62 29.55
C VAL A 37 35.95 5.30 29.18
N THR A 38 36.37 4.20 29.81
CA THR A 38 35.80 2.89 29.50
C THR A 38 34.36 2.76 29.97
N GLU A 39 33.97 3.41 31.08
CA GLU A 39 32.58 3.49 31.54
C GLU A 39 31.72 4.33 30.59
N GLU A 40 32.16 5.52 30.19
CA GLU A 40 31.42 6.37 29.24
C GLU A 40 31.30 5.71 27.86
N VAL A 41 32.35 5.07 27.37
CA VAL A 41 32.31 4.35 26.08
C VAL A 41 31.38 3.13 26.17
N HIS A 42 31.43 2.34 27.24
CA HIS A 42 30.47 1.24 27.40
C HIS A 42 29.05 1.74 27.60
N SER A 43 28.85 2.84 28.33
CA SER A 43 27.54 3.47 28.52
C SER A 43 26.98 3.96 27.19
N ALA A 44 27.79 4.63 26.37
CA ALA A 44 27.41 5.08 25.04
C ALA A 44 27.11 3.93 24.07
N ILE A 45 27.93 2.87 24.05
CA ILE A 45 27.71 1.69 23.21
C ILE A 45 26.45 0.92 23.64
N VAL A 46 26.26 0.72 24.95
CA VAL A 46 25.07 0.05 25.49
C VAL A 46 23.82 0.91 25.28
N ALA A 47 23.92 2.24 25.39
CA ALA A 47 22.83 3.16 25.10
C ALA A 47 22.40 3.08 23.63
N ASP A 48 23.33 3.05 22.67
CA ASP A 48 23.01 2.97 21.24
C ASP A 48 22.30 1.63 20.89
N GLN A 49 22.74 0.51 21.47
CA GLN A 49 22.03 -0.78 21.32
C GLN A 49 20.67 -0.81 22.01
N TYR A 50 20.51 -0.10 23.14
CA TYR A 50 19.24 0.03 23.84
C TYR A 50 18.26 0.89 23.04
N GLU A 51 18.73 1.96 22.40
CA GLU A 51 17.93 2.83 21.53
C GLU A 51 17.39 2.08 20.31
N GLU A 52 18.19 1.23 19.66
CA GLU A 52 17.73 0.43 18.51
C GLU A 52 16.62 -0.57 18.89
N VAL A 53 16.76 -1.26 20.01
CA VAL A 53 15.76 -2.21 20.50
C VAL A 53 14.47 -1.48 20.93
N VAL A 54 14.59 -0.34 21.60
CA VAL A 54 13.43 0.48 21.99
C VAL A 54 12.71 1.02 20.77
N PHE A 55 13.44 1.51 19.76
CA PHE A 55 12.87 1.98 18.50
C PHE A 55 12.15 0.85 17.76
N SER A 56 12.79 -0.31 17.63
CA SER A 56 12.20 -1.51 17.01
C SER A 56 10.90 -1.92 17.70
N ARG A 57 10.89 -1.91 19.03
CA ARG A 57 9.67 -2.17 19.82
C ARG A 57 8.60 -1.11 19.58
N HIS A 58 8.96 0.17 19.61
CA HIS A 58 8.02 1.27 19.39
C HIS A 58 7.36 1.17 18.00
N VAL A 59 8.15 0.96 16.95
CA VAL A 59 7.64 0.77 15.58
C VAL A 59 6.67 -0.42 15.53
N HIS A 60 7.03 -1.54 16.17
CA HIS A 60 6.16 -2.70 16.22
C HIS A 60 4.83 -2.42 16.94
N GLU A 61 4.86 -1.72 18.08
CA GLU A 61 3.66 -1.36 18.84
C GLU A 61 2.75 -0.42 18.03
N VAL A 62 3.31 0.58 17.34
CA VAL A 62 2.57 1.50 16.47
C VAL A 62 1.84 0.74 15.37
N PHE A 63 2.55 -0.05 14.56
CA PHE A 63 1.92 -0.75 13.43
C PHE A 63 1.02 -1.91 13.87
N THR A 64 1.28 -2.54 15.02
CA THR A 64 0.34 -3.51 15.60
C THR A 64 -0.96 -2.82 16.03
N GLY A 65 -0.87 -1.66 16.69
CA GLY A 65 -2.05 -0.88 17.08
C GLY A 65 -2.88 -0.42 15.87
N LEU A 66 -2.22 0.04 14.81
CA LEU A 66 -2.86 0.42 13.55
C LEU A 66 -3.57 -0.78 12.88
N GLY A 67 -2.90 -1.93 12.82
CA GLY A 67 -3.47 -3.17 12.28
C GLY A 67 -4.71 -3.63 13.06
N MET A 68 -4.66 -3.59 14.39
CA MET A 68 -5.76 -4.02 15.26
C MET A 68 -7.01 -3.13 15.14
N ARG A 69 -6.85 -1.82 14.93
CA ARG A 69 -7.96 -0.87 14.79
C ARG A 69 -8.46 -0.71 13.35
N ARG A 70 -7.87 -1.41 12.36
CA ARG A 70 -8.08 -1.16 10.93
C ARG A 70 -7.92 0.32 10.58
N ALA A 71 -6.74 0.86 10.90
CA ALA A 71 -6.37 2.21 10.49
C ALA A 71 -6.47 2.37 8.96
N GLU A 72 -6.92 3.54 8.52
CA GLU A 72 -7.01 3.88 7.10
C GLU A 72 -5.61 3.92 6.46
N VAL A 73 -5.54 3.73 5.14
CA VAL A 73 -4.28 3.77 4.38
C VAL A 73 -3.47 5.04 4.66
N THR A 74 -4.14 6.19 4.76
CA THR A 74 -3.49 7.48 5.04
C THR A 74 -2.88 7.52 6.44
N GLU A 75 -3.56 7.00 7.47
CA GLU A 75 -3.05 6.93 8.86
C GLU A 75 -1.79 6.05 8.94
N ILE A 76 -1.77 4.94 8.17
CA ILE A 76 -0.60 4.05 8.12
C ILE A 76 0.59 4.72 7.43
N VAL A 77 0.36 5.45 6.33
CA VAL A 77 1.41 6.17 5.61
C VAL A 77 1.92 7.37 6.41
N GLU A 78 1.04 8.06 7.14
CA GLU A 78 1.41 9.12 8.08
C GLU A 78 2.32 8.58 9.17
N ALA A 79 1.92 7.53 9.89
CA ALA A 79 2.73 6.92 10.95
C ALA A 79 4.12 6.49 10.45
N ALA A 80 4.20 5.95 9.23
CA ALA A 80 5.48 5.61 8.60
C ALA A 80 6.35 6.87 8.37
N ALA A 81 5.77 7.94 7.84
CA ALA A 81 6.48 9.20 7.65
C ALA A 81 6.91 9.84 8.98
N GLU A 82 6.14 9.69 10.05
CA GLU A 82 6.51 10.17 11.39
C GLU A 82 7.69 9.39 11.96
N LEU A 83 7.67 8.06 11.87
CA LEU A 83 8.72 7.18 12.41
C LEU A 83 10.03 7.25 11.60
N ILE A 84 9.93 7.47 10.29
CA ILE A 84 11.08 7.62 9.39
C ILE A 84 11.61 9.06 9.41
N ASP A 85 10.82 10.03 9.87
CA ASP A 85 11.12 11.46 9.75
C ASP A 85 11.44 11.90 8.30
N SER A 86 10.74 11.30 7.33
CA SER A 86 10.88 11.63 5.90
C SER A 86 9.55 11.41 5.18
N ALA A 87 9.46 11.94 3.96
CA ALA A 87 8.29 11.76 3.13
C ALA A 87 8.14 10.28 2.69
N VAL A 88 6.95 9.73 2.84
CA VAL A 88 6.57 8.37 2.43
C VAL A 88 5.44 8.46 1.42
N VAL A 89 5.58 7.74 0.31
CA VAL A 89 4.58 7.69 -0.76
C VAL A 89 4.21 6.24 -1.03
N LEU A 90 2.90 5.96 -1.06
CA LEU A 90 2.34 4.71 -1.53
C LEU A 90 1.92 4.85 -3.00
N GLU A 91 2.41 3.96 -3.85
CA GLU A 91 1.97 3.86 -5.24
C GLU A 91 1.52 2.45 -5.61
N ASP A 92 0.70 2.35 -6.66
CA ASP A 92 0.26 1.08 -7.24
C ASP A 92 1.22 0.57 -8.33
N LEU A 93 0.90 -0.59 -8.92
CA LEU A 93 1.66 -1.18 -10.03
C LEU A 93 1.69 -0.31 -11.30
N THR A 94 0.76 0.63 -11.44
CA THR A 94 0.70 1.57 -12.56
C THR A 94 1.47 2.87 -12.30
N ARG A 95 2.16 2.97 -11.15
CA ARG A 95 2.90 4.17 -10.67
C ARG A 95 2.00 5.34 -10.30
N GLN A 96 0.72 5.06 -10.02
CA GLN A 96 -0.20 6.06 -9.51
C GLN A 96 -0.07 6.14 -7.99
N VAL A 97 0.04 7.37 -7.49
CA VAL A 97 0.10 7.65 -6.06
C VAL A 97 -1.27 7.44 -5.44
N LEU A 98 -1.35 6.55 -4.46
CA LEU A 98 -2.56 6.23 -3.72
C LEU A 98 -2.67 7.04 -2.43
N ALA A 99 -1.53 7.24 -1.75
CA ALA A 99 -1.42 8.02 -0.53
C ALA A 99 0.01 8.53 -0.36
N PHE A 100 0.18 9.61 0.39
CA PHE A 100 1.50 10.14 0.75
C PHE A 100 1.42 10.91 2.07
N ALA A 101 2.53 10.96 2.79
CA ALA A 101 2.71 11.78 3.97
C ALA A 101 4.14 12.31 4.02
N GLY A 102 4.32 13.48 4.65
CA GLY A 102 5.63 14.11 4.80
C GLY A 102 5.50 15.55 5.29
N ARG A 103 6.40 15.99 6.17
CA ARG A 103 6.31 17.31 6.82
C ARG A 103 7.20 18.38 6.21
N VAL A 104 8.35 17.98 5.67
CA VAL A 104 9.43 18.92 5.27
C VAL A 104 9.30 19.35 3.81
N THR A 105 8.89 18.44 2.91
CA THR A 105 8.84 18.70 1.47
C THR A 105 7.44 19.13 1.04
N PRO A 106 7.28 20.29 0.35
CA PRO A 106 6.00 20.68 -0.22
C PRO A 106 5.45 19.61 -1.17
N THR A 107 4.15 19.31 -1.10
CA THR A 107 3.50 18.27 -1.92
C THR A 107 3.76 18.41 -3.41
N LYS A 108 3.76 19.66 -3.91
CA LYS A 108 4.05 19.96 -5.31
C LYS A 108 5.42 19.44 -5.73
N ASP A 109 6.43 19.64 -4.89
CA ASP A 109 7.80 19.25 -5.19
C ASP A 109 8.00 17.75 -4.97
N LEU A 110 7.37 17.19 -3.92
CA LEU A 110 7.36 15.75 -3.65
C LEU A 110 6.81 14.95 -4.84
N LEU A 111 5.70 15.38 -5.43
CA LEU A 111 4.96 14.63 -6.46
C LEU A 111 5.25 15.10 -7.90
N ARG A 112 6.08 16.12 -8.08
CA ARG A 112 6.44 16.62 -9.42
C ARG A 112 7.03 15.51 -10.27
N ASP A 113 6.51 15.33 -11.48
CA ASP A 113 6.99 14.30 -12.43
C ASP A 113 7.06 12.88 -11.83
N TRP A 114 6.21 12.56 -10.84
CA TRP A 114 6.30 11.36 -10.02
C TRP A 114 6.40 10.08 -10.86
N GLU A 115 5.46 9.87 -11.78
CA GLU A 115 5.42 8.66 -12.61
C GLU A 115 6.74 8.47 -13.38
N ARG A 116 7.28 9.54 -13.96
CA ARG A 116 8.53 9.49 -14.71
C ARG A 116 9.70 9.08 -13.81
N ARG A 117 9.81 9.70 -12.62
CA ARG A 117 10.87 9.39 -11.65
C ARG A 117 10.74 7.98 -11.09
N SER A 118 9.52 7.59 -10.75
CA SER A 118 9.14 6.28 -10.25
C SER A 118 9.48 5.14 -11.24
N ARG A 119 9.33 5.37 -12.55
CA ARG A 119 9.73 4.40 -13.59
C ARG A 119 11.24 4.24 -13.75
N LEU A 120 12.05 5.22 -13.32
CA LEU A 120 13.51 5.13 -13.34
C LEU A 120 14.08 4.36 -12.13
N THR A 121 13.26 4.13 -11.10
CA THR A 121 13.61 3.35 -9.91
C THR A 121 13.10 1.92 -10.05
N PRO A 122 14.01 0.92 -10.11
CA PRO A 122 13.63 -0.49 -10.24
C PRO A 122 12.66 -0.96 -9.15
N THR A 123 11.84 -1.96 -9.48
CA THR A 123 11.05 -2.70 -8.49
C THR A 123 11.82 -3.92 -8.02
N GLY A 124 12.09 -3.99 -6.72
CA GLY A 124 12.66 -5.15 -6.04
C GLY A 124 11.60 -5.91 -5.24
N ARG A 125 11.95 -7.14 -4.84
CA ARG A 125 11.15 -7.99 -3.92
C ARG A 125 11.47 -7.76 -2.45
N GLU A 126 12.50 -6.97 -2.20
CA GLU A 126 13.04 -6.70 -0.88
C GLU A 126 13.19 -5.19 -0.74
N THR A 127 13.14 -4.73 0.51
CA THR A 127 13.32 -3.33 0.80
C THR A 127 14.73 -2.92 0.46
N SER A 128 14.88 -1.98 -0.47
CA SER A 128 16.19 -1.59 -0.98
C SER A 128 16.20 -0.16 -1.47
N THR A 129 17.37 0.46 -1.34
CA THR A 129 17.67 1.76 -1.92
C THR A 129 18.13 1.55 -3.36
N SER A 130 17.45 2.18 -4.33
CA SER A 130 17.76 1.99 -5.74
C SER A 130 17.38 3.21 -6.60
N GLY A 131 17.77 3.14 -7.88
CA GLY A 131 17.49 4.18 -8.86
C GLY A 131 18.44 5.38 -8.77
N PRO A 132 18.36 6.30 -9.74
CA PRO A 132 19.26 7.45 -9.84
C PRO A 132 19.08 8.46 -8.69
N GLU A 133 17.90 8.48 -8.07
CA GLU A 133 17.57 9.36 -6.94
C GLU A 133 17.77 8.69 -5.58
N GLY A 134 18.23 7.43 -5.52
CA GLY A 134 18.48 6.74 -4.25
C GLY A 134 17.22 6.55 -3.40
N TRP A 135 16.10 6.19 -4.04
CA TRP A 135 14.85 5.98 -3.30
C TRP A 135 14.91 4.67 -2.52
N LEU A 136 14.54 4.71 -1.25
CA LEU A 136 14.28 3.50 -0.46
C LEU A 136 12.86 3.02 -0.77
N THR A 137 12.73 1.78 -1.24
CA THR A 137 11.43 1.22 -1.64
C THR A 137 11.14 -0.09 -0.93
N ALA A 138 9.89 -0.32 -0.53
CA ALA A 138 9.41 -1.58 0.04
C ALA A 138 8.17 -2.07 -0.72
N PRO A 139 8.13 -3.33 -1.19
CA PRO A 139 6.95 -3.88 -1.86
C PRO A 139 5.79 -4.04 -0.89
N VAL A 140 4.56 -3.80 -1.36
CA VAL A 140 3.33 -3.93 -0.58
C VAL A 140 2.48 -5.06 -1.14
N GLY A 141 2.31 -6.12 -0.35
CA GLY A 141 1.53 -7.31 -0.66
C GLY A 141 2.28 -8.61 -0.30
N ALA A 142 1.61 -9.75 -0.49
CA ALA A 142 2.24 -11.05 -0.29
C ALA A 142 3.22 -11.37 -1.44
N HIS A 143 4.16 -12.28 -1.20
CA HIS A 143 5.12 -12.70 -2.21
C HIS A 143 4.41 -13.18 -3.50
N ARG A 144 4.74 -12.58 -4.64
CA ARG A 144 4.08 -12.77 -5.98
C ARG A 144 2.66 -12.20 -6.12
N GLN A 145 2.13 -11.55 -5.09
CA GLN A 145 0.83 -10.87 -5.11
C GLN A 145 0.98 -9.43 -4.58
N GLU A 146 2.08 -8.79 -4.95
CA GLU A 146 2.33 -7.37 -4.68
C GLU A 146 1.36 -6.53 -5.49
N TRP A 147 0.77 -5.51 -4.86
CA TRP A 147 -0.22 -4.62 -5.48
C TRP A 147 0.24 -3.16 -5.52
N GLY A 148 1.34 -2.86 -4.85
CA GLY A 148 1.93 -1.53 -4.78
C GLY A 148 3.31 -1.57 -4.13
N ARG A 149 3.87 -0.39 -3.89
CA ARG A 149 5.10 -0.23 -3.11
C ARG A 149 5.04 1.06 -2.29
N LEU A 150 5.71 1.06 -1.15
CA LEU A 150 6.06 2.27 -0.42
C LEU A 150 7.40 2.78 -0.92
N VAL A 151 7.53 4.11 -0.94
CA VAL A 151 8.69 4.83 -1.46
C VAL A 151 9.05 5.94 -0.47
N VAL A 152 10.31 6.00 -0.07
CA VAL A 152 10.92 7.13 0.64
C VAL A 152 11.88 7.80 -0.35
N PRO A 153 11.51 8.96 -0.96
CA PRO A 153 12.32 9.57 -2.01
C PRO A 153 13.63 10.17 -1.50
N HIS A 154 13.67 10.58 -0.23
CA HIS A 154 14.83 11.20 0.40
C HIS A 154 15.11 10.50 1.73
N PRO A 155 15.68 9.28 1.73
CA PRO A 155 15.98 8.57 2.97
C PRO A 155 17.09 9.24 3.79
N GLY A 156 17.86 10.17 3.21
CA GLY A 156 18.98 10.83 3.90
C GLY A 156 20.01 9.80 4.41
N ASP A 157 20.62 10.10 5.56
CA ASP A 157 21.56 9.19 6.24
C ASP A 157 20.84 8.08 7.03
N LEU A 158 19.50 8.03 7.02
CA LEU A 158 18.70 7.11 7.82
C LEU A 158 18.63 5.70 7.22
N GLY A 159 19.29 5.43 6.09
CA GLY A 159 19.10 4.25 5.22
C GLY A 159 18.65 2.97 5.93
N GLU A 160 19.40 2.48 6.92
CA GLU A 160 19.05 1.24 7.64
C GLU A 160 17.96 1.45 8.72
N ARG A 161 17.97 2.60 9.42
CA ARG A 161 16.96 2.96 10.42
C ARG A 161 15.57 3.17 9.82
N ALA A 162 15.49 3.65 8.58
CA ALA A 162 14.25 3.85 7.84
C ALA A 162 13.66 2.55 7.27
N ARG A 163 14.49 1.51 7.09
CA ARG A 163 14.08 0.25 6.45
C ARG A 163 13.02 -0.48 7.26
N MET A 164 13.23 -0.59 8.56
CA MET A 164 12.36 -1.36 9.46
C MET A 164 10.95 -0.75 9.62
N PRO A 165 10.78 0.57 9.86
CA PRO A 165 9.46 1.20 9.82
C PRO A 165 8.76 1.07 8.47
N LEU A 166 9.50 1.21 7.36
CA LEU A 166 8.93 1.09 6.02
C LEU A 166 8.40 -0.32 5.75
N GLU A 167 9.14 -1.35 6.16
CA GLU A 167 8.72 -2.75 6.09
C GLU A 167 7.46 -3.02 6.91
N ARG A 168 7.39 -2.47 8.12
CA ARG A 168 6.22 -2.63 9.00
C ARG A 168 4.99 -1.92 8.45
N ALA A 169 5.16 -0.74 7.87
CA ALA A 169 4.10 -0.05 7.15
C ALA A 169 3.61 -0.86 5.93
N ALA A 170 4.54 -1.42 5.14
CA ALA A 170 4.19 -2.24 3.99
C ALA A 170 3.41 -3.50 4.39
N GLN A 171 3.80 -4.14 5.50
CA GLN A 171 3.07 -5.28 6.07
C GLN A 171 1.67 -4.88 6.55
N ALA A 172 1.54 -3.76 7.26
CA ALA A 172 0.25 -3.25 7.71
C ALA A 172 -0.69 -2.94 6.53
N LEU A 173 -0.18 -2.30 5.47
CA LEU A 173 -0.94 -2.04 4.24
C LEU A 173 -1.32 -3.33 3.51
N ALA A 174 -0.43 -4.32 3.45
CA ALA A 174 -0.75 -5.62 2.88
C ALA A 174 -1.92 -6.29 3.62
N LEU A 175 -1.88 -6.29 4.96
CA LEU A 175 -2.97 -6.81 5.80
C LEU A 175 -4.26 -6.02 5.62
N HIS A 176 -4.19 -4.68 5.59
CA HIS A 176 -5.34 -3.81 5.33
C HIS A 176 -6.06 -4.22 4.04
N ARG A 177 -5.31 -4.30 2.94
CA ARG A 177 -5.89 -4.64 1.63
C ARG A 177 -6.40 -6.08 1.58
N MET A 178 -5.73 -7.04 2.23
CA MET A 178 -6.22 -8.43 2.31
C MET A 178 -7.59 -8.50 3.01
N ILE A 179 -7.75 -7.73 4.09
CA ILE A 179 -9.02 -7.67 4.82
C ILE A 179 -10.10 -7.05 3.93
N GLU A 180 -9.84 -5.90 3.31
CA GLU A 180 -10.80 -5.23 2.43
C GLU A 180 -11.20 -6.10 1.23
N GLN A 181 -10.22 -6.70 0.55
CA GLN A 181 -10.47 -7.59 -0.58
C GLN A 181 -11.29 -8.80 -0.17
N ASN A 182 -11.01 -9.43 0.99
CA ASN A 182 -11.81 -10.56 1.46
C ASN A 182 -13.29 -10.19 1.69
N TRP A 183 -13.57 -8.98 2.20
CA TRP A 183 -14.94 -8.51 2.36
C TRP A 183 -15.62 -8.24 1.01
N THR A 184 -14.94 -7.55 0.10
CA THR A 184 -15.46 -7.30 -1.26
C THR A 184 -15.68 -8.60 -2.02
N GLU A 185 -14.75 -9.56 -1.91
CA GLU A 185 -14.88 -10.89 -2.52
C GLU A 185 -16.04 -11.69 -1.94
N LEU A 186 -16.26 -11.63 -0.63
CA LEU A 186 -17.37 -12.33 0.01
C LEU A 186 -18.73 -11.75 -0.44
N GLU A 187 -18.85 -10.42 -0.48
CA GLU A 187 -20.03 -9.73 -0.99
C GLU A 187 -20.27 -10.07 -2.47
N MET A 188 -19.22 -10.00 -3.29
CA MET A 188 -19.30 -10.38 -4.70
C MET A 188 -19.65 -11.84 -4.90
N ARG A 189 -19.13 -12.76 -4.05
CA ARG A 189 -19.47 -14.19 -4.11
C ARG A 189 -20.95 -14.42 -3.81
N ALA A 190 -21.51 -13.71 -2.84
CA ALA A 190 -22.93 -13.77 -2.52
C ALA A 190 -23.79 -13.24 -3.67
N GLN A 191 -23.44 -12.09 -4.24
CA GLN A 191 -24.14 -11.51 -5.40
C GLN A 191 -24.03 -12.40 -6.65
N ASN A 192 -22.84 -12.91 -6.96
CA ASN A 192 -22.59 -13.89 -8.03
C ASN A 192 -23.52 -15.10 -7.88
N GLY A 193 -23.57 -15.71 -6.69
CA GLY A 193 -24.40 -16.88 -6.42
C GLY A 193 -25.87 -16.63 -6.70
N LEU A 194 -26.42 -15.50 -6.24
CA LEU A 194 -27.82 -15.16 -6.50
C LEU A 194 -28.08 -14.94 -8.00
N VAL A 195 -27.21 -14.20 -8.69
CA VAL A 195 -27.36 -13.97 -10.15
C VAL A 195 -27.29 -15.30 -10.92
N ASP A 196 -26.42 -16.23 -10.52
CA ASP A 196 -26.33 -17.55 -11.14
C ASP A 196 -27.55 -18.42 -10.87
N ASP A 197 -28.09 -18.41 -9.65
CA ASP A 197 -29.32 -19.12 -9.32
C ASP A 197 -30.52 -18.60 -10.13
N LEU A 198 -30.61 -17.28 -10.32
CA LEU A 198 -31.63 -16.64 -11.16
C LEU A 198 -31.47 -17.03 -12.64
N ARG A 199 -30.25 -16.97 -13.19
CA ARG A 199 -29.99 -17.31 -14.60
C ARG A 199 -30.27 -18.77 -14.92
N LEU A 200 -29.98 -19.67 -13.99
CA LEU A 200 -30.21 -21.10 -14.15
C LEU A 200 -31.65 -21.51 -13.83
N GLY A 201 -32.52 -20.56 -13.46
CA GLY A 201 -33.91 -20.83 -13.10
C GLY A 201 -34.06 -21.65 -11.82
N ARG A 202 -33.07 -21.63 -10.93
CA ARG A 202 -33.08 -22.36 -9.65
C ARG A 202 -33.97 -21.70 -8.60
N ILE A 203 -34.30 -20.43 -8.79
CA ILE A 203 -35.26 -19.69 -7.97
C ILE A 203 -36.45 -19.34 -8.87
N PRO A 204 -37.51 -20.16 -8.88
CA PRO A 204 -38.68 -19.93 -9.73
C PRO A 204 -39.67 -18.91 -9.13
N ASP A 205 -39.61 -18.69 -7.82
CA ASP A 205 -40.49 -17.75 -7.11
C ASP A 205 -39.92 -16.33 -7.11
N GLU A 206 -40.69 -15.37 -7.62
CA GLU A 206 -40.32 -13.96 -7.66
C GLU A 206 -40.21 -13.34 -6.27
N ALA A 207 -41.05 -13.77 -5.32
CA ALA A 207 -41.02 -13.26 -3.96
C ALA A 207 -39.71 -13.67 -3.25
N GLU A 208 -39.32 -14.94 -3.38
CA GLU A 208 -38.02 -15.43 -2.90
C GLU A 208 -36.84 -14.70 -3.56
N ALA A 209 -36.85 -14.57 -4.90
CA ALA A 209 -35.81 -13.86 -5.64
C ALA A 209 -35.63 -12.41 -5.16
N THR A 210 -36.74 -11.70 -4.98
CA THR A 210 -36.75 -10.30 -4.54
C THR A 210 -36.27 -10.16 -3.09
N ALA A 211 -36.71 -11.04 -2.19
CA ALA A 211 -36.27 -11.03 -0.80
C ALA A 211 -34.76 -11.24 -0.66
N ARG A 212 -34.19 -12.21 -1.41
CA ARG A 212 -32.75 -12.45 -1.44
C ARG A 212 -31.98 -11.28 -2.07
N ALA A 213 -32.51 -10.68 -3.13
CA ALA A 213 -31.91 -9.52 -3.76
C ALA A 213 -31.84 -8.32 -2.80
N HIS A 214 -32.91 -8.05 -2.05
CA HIS A 214 -32.95 -6.99 -1.05
C HIS A 214 -32.00 -7.25 0.11
N ALA A 215 -31.88 -8.49 0.56
CA ALA A 215 -30.91 -8.89 1.58
C ALA A 215 -29.45 -8.66 1.15
N LEU A 216 -29.18 -8.70 -0.17
CA LEU A 216 -27.86 -8.40 -0.74
C LEU A 216 -27.68 -6.92 -1.14
N GLY A 217 -28.59 -6.04 -0.71
CA GLY A 217 -28.48 -4.59 -0.87
C GLY A 217 -29.12 -4.02 -2.14
N LEU A 218 -29.90 -4.80 -2.89
CA LEU A 218 -30.71 -4.26 -3.97
C LEU A 218 -31.92 -3.50 -3.39
N GLN A 219 -32.03 -2.21 -3.69
CA GLN A 219 -33.17 -1.40 -3.30
C GLN A 219 -34.45 -1.85 -4.05
N PRO A 220 -35.63 -1.81 -3.38
CA PRO A 220 -36.90 -2.10 -4.01
C PRO A 220 -37.15 -1.24 -5.25
N GLY A 221 -37.47 -1.88 -6.36
CA GLY A 221 -37.82 -1.24 -7.63
C GLY A 221 -39.15 -1.74 -8.16
N LEU A 222 -39.78 -0.96 -9.02
CA LEU A 222 -41.00 -1.37 -9.73
C LEU A 222 -40.67 -2.26 -10.93
N THR A 223 -39.43 -2.19 -11.43
CA THR A 223 -38.93 -3.03 -12.50
C THR A 223 -37.45 -3.27 -12.27
N TYR A 224 -36.97 -4.47 -12.61
CA TYR A 224 -35.56 -4.81 -12.58
C TYR A 224 -35.07 -5.05 -14.01
N ALA A 225 -33.95 -4.44 -14.40
CA ALA A 225 -33.35 -4.68 -15.70
C ALA A 225 -32.05 -5.50 -15.57
N PRO A 226 -31.94 -6.64 -16.27
CA PRO A 226 -30.67 -7.32 -16.44
C PRO A 226 -29.82 -6.56 -17.49
N LEU A 227 -28.54 -6.40 -17.20
CA LEU A 227 -27.57 -5.77 -18.09
C LEU A 227 -26.29 -6.63 -18.11
N THR A 228 -25.71 -6.88 -19.28
CA THR A 228 -24.38 -7.48 -19.37
C THR A 228 -23.41 -6.48 -19.98
N ILE A 229 -22.34 -6.21 -19.26
CA ILE A 229 -21.23 -5.35 -19.68
C ILE A 229 -20.07 -6.25 -20.09
N ARG A 230 -19.59 -6.08 -21.32
CA ARG A 230 -18.36 -6.74 -21.80
C ARG A 230 -17.26 -5.70 -21.92
N VAL A 231 -16.15 -5.91 -21.23
CA VAL A 231 -14.94 -5.08 -21.40
C VAL A 231 -14.18 -5.63 -22.60
N VAL A 232 -14.05 -4.84 -23.67
CA VAL A 232 -13.35 -5.26 -24.89
C VAL A 232 -11.85 -5.34 -24.60
N GLU A 233 -11.29 -6.55 -24.69
CA GLU A 233 -9.86 -6.80 -24.44
C GLU A 233 -8.98 -6.14 -25.51
N SER A 234 -8.00 -5.34 -25.08
CA SER A 234 -6.76 -5.18 -25.84
C SER A 234 -5.81 -6.31 -25.41
N VAL A 235 -5.49 -7.22 -26.32
CA VAL A 235 -4.62 -8.40 -26.12
C VAL A 235 -3.43 -8.05 -25.21
N SER A 236 -3.44 -8.57 -23.98
CA SER A 236 -2.38 -8.39 -22.99
C SER A 236 -2.23 -9.70 -22.24
N ALA A 237 -1.01 -10.25 -22.21
CA ALA A 237 -0.72 -11.61 -21.78
C ALA A 237 -0.81 -11.84 -20.25
N ASP A 238 -1.00 -10.79 -19.45
CA ASP A 238 -1.00 -10.89 -17.98
C ASP A 238 -2.42 -11.01 -17.42
N GLN A 239 -2.79 -12.24 -17.02
CA GLN A 239 -4.07 -12.55 -16.38
C GLN A 239 -4.33 -11.70 -15.11
N VAL A 240 -3.29 -11.39 -14.34
CA VAL A 240 -3.40 -10.54 -13.14
C VAL A 240 -3.78 -9.10 -13.51
N MET A 241 -3.23 -8.57 -14.60
CA MET A 241 -3.55 -7.23 -15.11
C MET A 241 -4.93 -7.18 -15.79
N ALA A 242 -5.37 -8.28 -16.40
CA ALA A 242 -6.73 -8.42 -16.90
C ALA A 242 -7.76 -8.42 -15.75
N GLN A 243 -7.51 -9.21 -14.71
CA GLN A 243 -8.35 -9.26 -13.51
C GLN A 243 -8.43 -7.90 -12.81
N GLY A 244 -7.29 -7.24 -12.58
CA GLY A 244 -7.25 -5.93 -11.95
C GLY A 244 -7.93 -4.81 -12.75
N ARG A 245 -8.03 -4.95 -14.09
CA ARG A 245 -8.83 -4.05 -14.94
C ARG A 245 -10.32 -4.30 -14.80
N LEU A 246 -10.72 -5.57 -14.75
CA LEU A 246 -12.11 -5.96 -14.62
C LEU A 246 -12.70 -5.51 -13.26
N THR A 247 -11.94 -5.65 -12.17
CA THR A 247 -12.31 -5.10 -10.86
C THR A 247 -12.46 -3.58 -10.90
N ARG A 248 -11.52 -2.85 -11.52
CA ARG A 248 -11.64 -1.39 -11.68
C ARG A 248 -12.86 -0.98 -12.51
N ALA A 249 -13.18 -1.73 -13.57
CA ALA A 249 -14.37 -1.48 -14.37
C ALA A 249 -15.64 -1.70 -13.54
N LEU A 250 -15.68 -2.78 -12.74
CA LEU A 250 -16.77 -3.04 -11.80
C LEU A 250 -16.94 -1.89 -10.80
N ASP A 251 -15.86 -1.42 -10.19
CA ASP A 251 -15.89 -0.33 -9.21
C ASP A 251 -16.40 0.96 -9.84
N SER A 252 -15.98 1.28 -11.06
CA SER A 252 -16.47 2.44 -11.82
C SER A 252 -17.97 2.33 -12.16
N VAL A 253 -18.45 1.13 -12.52
CA VAL A 253 -19.89 0.89 -12.75
C VAL A 253 -20.67 1.03 -11.44
N ARG A 254 -20.20 0.42 -10.35
CA ARG A 254 -20.81 0.54 -9.01
C ARG A 254 -20.86 1.99 -8.56
N HIS A 255 -19.78 2.75 -8.78
CA HIS A 255 -19.73 4.18 -8.47
C HIS A 255 -20.75 4.97 -9.30
N SER A 256 -20.87 4.70 -10.60
CA SER A 256 -21.84 5.37 -11.47
C SER A 256 -23.29 5.07 -11.05
N VAL A 257 -23.60 3.81 -10.74
CA VAL A 257 -24.92 3.40 -10.23
C VAL A 257 -25.26 4.11 -8.92
N ARG A 258 -24.31 4.20 -7.98
CA ARG A 258 -24.48 4.95 -6.73
C ARG A 258 -24.62 6.45 -6.96
N GLY A 259 -23.91 7.02 -7.95
CA GLY A 259 -23.99 8.43 -8.32
C GLY A 259 -25.40 8.86 -8.76
N VAL A 260 -26.15 7.96 -9.40
CA VAL A 260 -27.57 8.18 -9.77
C VAL A 260 -28.54 7.80 -8.62
N GLY A 261 -28.00 7.51 -7.43
CA GLY A 261 -28.78 7.16 -6.24
C GLY A 261 -29.43 5.78 -6.29
N ARG A 262 -28.85 4.83 -7.04
CA ARG A 262 -29.39 3.48 -7.23
C ARG A 262 -28.46 2.41 -6.69
N THR A 263 -28.96 1.17 -6.68
CA THR A 263 -28.22 -0.04 -6.33
C THR A 263 -28.34 -1.08 -7.44
N ALA A 264 -27.31 -1.91 -7.59
CA ALA A 264 -27.30 -3.03 -8.50
C ALA A 264 -26.75 -4.28 -7.81
N LEU A 265 -27.26 -5.45 -8.16
CA LEU A 265 -26.53 -6.69 -7.97
C LEU A 265 -25.52 -6.83 -9.09
N THR A 266 -24.30 -7.27 -8.78
CA THR A 266 -23.26 -7.44 -9.78
C THR A 266 -22.69 -8.85 -9.74
N ALA A 267 -22.44 -9.42 -10.92
CA ALA A 267 -21.80 -10.71 -11.06
C ALA A 267 -20.67 -10.67 -12.09
N LEU A 268 -19.50 -11.21 -11.73
CA LEU A 268 -18.31 -11.27 -12.57
C LEU A 268 -18.18 -12.66 -13.19
N ARG A 269 -17.95 -12.71 -14.51
CA ARG A 269 -17.84 -13.95 -15.27
C ARG A 269 -16.38 -14.22 -15.62
N PRO A 270 -15.95 -15.50 -15.64
CA PRO A 270 -14.61 -15.89 -16.10
C PRO A 270 -14.27 -15.44 -17.54
N THR A 271 -15.29 -15.13 -18.33
CA THR A 271 -15.19 -14.73 -19.75
C THR A 271 -14.93 -13.23 -19.95
N GLY A 272 -14.59 -12.48 -18.90
CA GLY A 272 -14.40 -11.02 -18.98
C GLY A 272 -15.69 -10.22 -19.12
N GLN A 273 -16.82 -10.84 -18.76
CA GLN A 273 -18.15 -10.20 -18.73
C GLN A 273 -18.55 -9.88 -17.29
N MET A 274 -19.36 -8.83 -17.14
CA MET A 274 -20.01 -8.46 -15.89
C MET A 274 -21.51 -8.43 -16.12
N ASP A 275 -22.27 -9.20 -15.36
CA ASP A 275 -23.73 -9.14 -15.36
C ASP A 275 -24.20 -8.25 -14.21
N LEU A 276 -25.25 -7.48 -14.43
CA LEU A 276 -25.85 -6.59 -13.46
C LEU A 276 -27.36 -6.76 -13.46
N ILE A 277 -27.96 -6.61 -12.28
CA ILE A 277 -29.40 -6.45 -12.13
C ILE A 277 -29.63 -5.08 -11.49
N LEU A 278 -30.23 -4.16 -12.24
CA LEU A 278 -30.48 -2.78 -11.83
C LEU A 278 -31.93 -2.63 -11.37
N SER A 279 -32.13 -1.95 -10.24
CA SER A 279 -33.44 -1.47 -9.83
C SER A 279 -33.80 -0.19 -10.60
N LEU A 280 -34.97 -0.18 -11.23
CA LEU A 280 -35.44 0.93 -12.06
C LEU A 280 -36.72 1.56 -11.49
N PRO A 281 -36.85 2.90 -11.52
CA PRO A 281 -38.10 3.57 -11.21
C PRO A 281 -39.11 3.45 -12.36
N ALA A 282 -40.37 3.74 -12.07
CA ALA A 282 -41.49 3.66 -13.04
C ALA A 282 -41.32 4.54 -14.30
N SER A 283 -40.46 5.56 -14.24
CA SER A 283 -40.36 6.62 -15.24
C SER A 283 -39.03 6.60 -16.00
N ARG A 284 -39.13 6.33 -17.31
CA ARG A 284 -38.11 6.39 -18.38
C ARG A 284 -36.89 5.47 -18.23
N ASN A 285 -36.97 4.36 -18.98
CA ASN A 285 -36.07 3.21 -18.99
C ASN A 285 -34.71 3.43 -19.68
N THR A 286 -34.60 4.38 -20.62
CA THR A 286 -33.47 4.44 -21.56
C THR A 286 -32.34 5.35 -21.09
N ASP A 287 -32.66 6.51 -20.51
CA ASP A 287 -31.65 7.53 -20.14
C ASP A 287 -30.68 7.02 -19.07
N VAL A 288 -31.15 6.20 -18.13
CA VAL A 288 -30.32 5.72 -17.02
C VAL A 288 -29.37 4.60 -17.46
N MET A 289 -29.80 3.75 -18.40
CA MET A 289 -28.89 2.76 -19.00
C MET A 289 -27.76 3.48 -19.74
N THR A 290 -28.10 4.55 -20.48
CA THR A 290 -27.10 5.36 -21.17
C THR A 290 -26.18 6.08 -20.19
N GLU A 291 -26.69 6.63 -19.09
CA GLU A 291 -25.91 7.35 -18.07
C GLU A 291 -24.94 6.42 -17.31
N VAL A 292 -25.39 5.22 -16.93
CA VAL A 292 -24.53 4.21 -16.28
C VAL A 292 -23.45 3.71 -17.25
N CYS A 293 -23.74 3.60 -18.54
CA CYS A 293 -22.78 3.15 -19.56
C CYS A 293 -21.87 4.27 -20.09
N THR A 294 -22.26 5.55 -20.05
CA THR A 294 -21.45 6.69 -20.51
C THR A 294 -20.54 7.27 -19.42
N GLY A 295 -20.72 6.85 -18.16
CA GLY A 295 -19.81 7.11 -17.06
C GLY A 295 -18.41 6.52 -17.30
N ARG A 296 -17.54 7.28 -17.97
CA ARG A 296 -16.07 7.08 -18.11
C ARG A 296 -15.55 5.74 -18.66
N ILE A 297 -16.39 4.81 -19.09
CA ILE A 297 -15.98 3.55 -19.71
C ILE A 297 -16.53 3.51 -21.14
N GLN A 298 -15.67 3.34 -22.16
CA GLN A 298 -16.12 3.05 -23.51
C GLN A 298 -16.72 1.63 -23.53
N LEU A 299 -18.03 1.53 -23.31
CA LEU A 299 -18.76 0.27 -23.27
C LEU A 299 -19.61 0.09 -24.53
N VAL A 300 -19.50 -1.08 -25.16
CA VAL A 300 -20.47 -1.55 -26.14
C VAL A 300 -21.59 -2.23 -25.38
N VAL A 301 -22.76 -1.58 -25.33
CA VAL A 301 -23.98 -2.14 -24.75
C VAL A 301 -24.56 -3.13 -25.76
N ALA A 302 -24.59 -4.42 -25.41
CA ALA A 302 -25.38 -5.38 -26.14
C ALA A 302 -26.75 -5.49 -25.47
N THR A 303 -27.77 -4.89 -26.08
CA THR A 303 -29.17 -5.22 -25.77
C THR A 303 -29.53 -6.55 -26.44
N PRO A 304 -30.32 -7.41 -25.80
CA PRO A 304 -30.80 -8.65 -26.41
C PRO A 304 -31.64 -8.41 -27.67
#